data_AF-A0A7R9ZFL3-F1
#
_entry.id   AF-A0A7R9ZFL3-F1
#
_cell.length_a   1.000
_cell.length_b   1.000
_cell.length_c   1.000
_cell.angle_alpha   90.00
_cell.angle_beta   90.00
_cell.angle_gamma   90.00
#
_symmetry.space_group_name_H-M   'P 1'
#
loop_
_entity.id
_entity.type
_entity.pdbx_description
1 polymer ?
#
loop_
_entity_poly.entity_id
_entity_poly.type
_entity_poly.pdbx_seq_one_letter_code
_entity_poly.pdbx_strand_id
1 'polypeptide(L)'
;GPHIRKMCVASLVLTVEHILTGLVLPALYLRTEKIVFFDMSMYGEIGFQIVSCAHILASYYLERDVTIEQMHKVVWPLLLVHHGCTIFLCVLSLRLGDACPREGVCHFLFALLGLTSTLHYLGQILDFSPLSQANTPYVRMANHLVAVLSMIWFRCIYWFKIAYFAVEHTAQIRGNATAVLVALILLLFTVFNADFIKFHIKATKGCWKKIVLETKKDM
;
A
#
# COMPACT_ATOMS: atom_id res chain seq x y z
N GLY A 1 9.09 22.72 9.05
CA GLY A 1 9.51 23.31 7.76
C GLY A 1 8.55 22.93 6.63
N PRO A 2 8.57 23.62 5.48
CA PRO A 2 7.63 23.40 4.37
C PRO A 2 7.60 21.96 3.83
N HIS A 3 8.76 21.28 3.76
CA HIS A 3 8.87 19.89 3.30
C HIS A 3 8.11 18.90 4.20
N ILE A 4 8.30 19.00 5.52
CA ILE A 4 7.63 18.16 6.53
C ILE A 4 6.10 18.28 6.41
N ARG A 5 5.60 19.50 6.21
CA ARG A 5 4.17 19.75 5.99
C ARG A 5 3.65 19.05 4.73
N LYS A 6 4.40 19.13 3.62
CA LYS A 6 4.02 18.47 2.36
C LYS A 6 3.94 16.94 2.53
N MET A 7 4.94 16.33 3.16
CA MET A 7 4.92 14.89 3.44
C MET A 7 3.74 14.50 4.32
N CYS A 8 3.46 15.24 5.39
CA CYS A 8 2.33 14.95 6.27
C CYS A 8 0.98 15.04 5.54
N VAL A 9 0.78 16.05 4.69
CA VAL A 9 -0.45 16.21 3.90
C VAL A 9 -0.58 15.10 2.87
N ALA A 10 0.51 14.77 2.18
CA ALA A 10 0.55 13.66 1.23
C ALA A 10 0.16 12.33 1.88
N SER A 11 0.82 11.96 2.98
CA SER A 11 0.53 10.72 3.70
C SER A 11 -0.90 10.72 4.24
N LEU A 12 -1.48 11.88 4.60
CA LEU A 12 -2.89 11.96 5.01
C LEU A 12 -3.84 11.68 3.84
N VAL A 13 -3.60 12.27 2.67
CA VAL A 13 -4.40 12.02 1.46
C VAL A 13 -4.37 10.54 1.09
N LEU A 14 -3.18 9.95 1.05
CA LEU A 14 -2.97 8.53 0.78
C LEU A 14 -3.63 7.64 1.85
N THR A 15 -3.56 8.03 3.11
CA THR A 15 -4.27 7.33 4.20
C THR A 15 -5.77 7.30 3.98
N VAL A 16 -6.37 8.46 3.66
CA VAL A 16 -7.82 8.55 3.45
C VAL A 16 -8.24 7.73 2.24
N GLU A 17 -7.50 7.83 1.14
CA GLU A 17 -7.78 7.08 -0.07
C GLU A 17 -7.71 5.58 0.18
N HIS A 18 -6.62 5.06 0.73
CA HIS A 18 -6.48 3.65 1.09
C HIS A 18 -7.55 3.16 2.07
N ILE A 19 -8.00 3.99 3.02
CA ILE A 19 -9.11 3.63 3.90
C ILE A 19 -10.40 3.50 3.08
N LEU A 20 -10.69 4.41 2.16
CA LEU A 20 -11.92 4.35 1.38
C LEU A 20 -11.91 3.19 0.39
N THR A 21 -10.89 3.12 -0.47
CA THR A 21 -10.77 2.15 -1.58
C THR A 21 -10.33 0.78 -1.09
N GLY A 22 -9.49 0.73 -0.05
CA GLY A 22 -8.89 -0.51 0.45
C GLY A 22 -9.58 -1.11 1.66
N LEU A 23 -10.34 -0.35 2.45
CA LEU A 23 -10.95 -0.83 3.69
C LEU A 23 -12.49 -0.72 3.68
N VAL A 24 -13.03 0.48 3.57
CA VAL A 24 -14.46 0.76 3.72
C VAL A 24 -15.27 0.15 2.59
N LEU A 25 -14.94 0.46 1.33
CA LEU A 25 -15.68 -0.06 0.18
C LEU A 25 -15.58 -1.59 0.05
N PRO A 26 -14.40 -2.23 0.17
CA PRO A 26 -14.30 -3.69 0.20
C PRO A 26 -15.09 -4.32 1.36
N ALA A 27 -15.06 -3.74 2.57
CA ALA A 27 -15.82 -4.26 3.71
C ALA A 27 -17.34 -4.14 3.49
N LEU A 28 -17.80 -3.06 2.86
CA LEU A 28 -19.21 -2.91 2.48
C LEU A 28 -19.62 -3.95 1.44
N TYR A 29 -18.77 -4.24 0.45
CA TYR A 29 -19.02 -5.36 -0.48
C TYR A 29 -19.10 -6.69 0.28
N LEU A 30 -18.10 -7.03 1.09
CA LEU A 30 -18.06 -8.30 1.84
C LEU A 30 -19.27 -8.49 2.77
N ARG A 31 -19.85 -7.38 3.27
CA ARG A 31 -21.02 -7.42 4.15
C ARG A 31 -22.36 -7.49 3.40
N THR A 32 -22.45 -6.89 2.22
CA THR A 32 -23.75 -6.64 1.55
C THR A 32 -23.88 -7.31 0.19
N GLU A 33 -22.77 -7.79 -0.37
CA GLU A 33 -22.61 -8.36 -1.71
C GLU A 33 -23.06 -7.41 -2.84
N LYS A 34 -23.26 -6.12 -2.53
CA LYS A 34 -23.63 -5.11 -3.53
C LYS A 34 -22.42 -4.77 -4.40
N ILE A 35 -22.49 -5.18 -5.67
CA ILE A 35 -21.42 -5.00 -6.68
C ILE A 35 -20.96 -3.54 -6.78
N VAL A 36 -21.85 -2.57 -6.59
CA VAL A 36 -21.50 -1.13 -6.64
C VAL A 36 -20.34 -0.77 -5.70
N PHE A 37 -20.23 -1.38 -4.52
CA PHE A 37 -19.13 -1.08 -3.60
C PHE A 37 -17.79 -1.64 -4.09
N PHE A 38 -17.81 -2.82 -4.72
CA PHE A 38 -16.65 -3.39 -5.37
C PHE A 38 -16.21 -2.53 -6.56
N ASP A 39 -17.14 -2.16 -7.43
CA ASP A 39 -16.86 -1.34 -8.61
C ASP A 39 -16.31 0.03 -8.21
N MET A 40 -16.92 0.69 -7.22
CA MET A 40 -16.42 1.96 -6.68
C MET A 40 -15.00 1.86 -6.11
N SER A 41 -14.68 0.76 -5.44
CA SER A 41 -13.33 0.51 -4.93
C SER A 41 -12.33 0.39 -6.09
N MET A 42 -12.65 -0.40 -7.13
CA MET A 42 -11.81 -0.57 -8.32
C MET A 42 -11.63 0.73 -9.11
N TYR A 43 -12.71 1.46 -9.39
CA TYR A 43 -12.61 2.73 -10.12
C TYR A 43 -11.89 3.80 -9.32
N GLY A 44 -12.12 3.86 -8.00
CA GLY A 44 -11.39 4.76 -7.10
C GLY A 44 -9.89 4.49 -7.15
N GLU A 45 -9.49 3.23 -7.03
CA GLU A 45 -8.10 2.80 -7.11
C GLU A 45 -7.49 3.17 -8.47
N ILE A 46 -8.14 2.79 -9.58
CA ILE A 46 -7.66 3.11 -10.93
C ILE A 46 -7.48 4.62 -11.10
N GLY A 47 -8.47 5.41 -10.70
CA GLY A 47 -8.44 6.87 -10.81
C GLY A 47 -7.27 7.46 -10.03
N PHE A 48 -7.08 7.02 -8.78
CA PHE A 48 -5.97 7.49 -7.95
C PHE A 48 -4.60 7.11 -8.52
N GLN A 49 -4.45 5.86 -8.97
CA GLN A 49 -3.20 5.38 -9.57
C GLN A 49 -2.85 6.13 -10.88
N ILE A 50 -3.85 6.49 -11.70
CA ILE A 50 -3.63 7.34 -12.89
C ILE A 50 -3.09 8.72 -12.47
N VAL A 51 -3.66 9.32 -11.44
CA VAL A 51 -3.21 10.61 -10.91
C VAL A 51 -1.77 10.49 -10.39
N SER A 52 -1.44 9.44 -9.64
CA SER A 52 -0.08 9.18 -9.17
C SER A 52 0.93 9.03 -10.32
N CYS A 53 0.59 8.22 -11.34
CA CYS A 53 1.40 8.09 -12.55
C CYS A 53 1.64 9.44 -13.24
N ALA A 54 0.59 10.27 -13.38
CA ALA A 54 0.71 11.59 -14.00
C ALA A 54 1.66 12.51 -13.21
N HIS A 55 1.61 12.48 -11.87
CA HIS A 55 2.53 13.26 -11.03
C HIS A 55 3.97 12.76 -11.12
N ILE A 56 4.19 11.44 -11.24
CA ILE A 56 5.53 10.87 -11.46
C ILE A 56 6.08 11.33 -12.81
N LEU A 57 5.29 11.25 -13.87
CA LEU A 57 5.67 11.70 -15.21
C LEU A 57 5.94 13.21 -15.24
N ALA A 58 5.10 14.02 -14.58
CA ALA A 58 5.34 15.45 -14.43
C ALA A 58 6.64 15.74 -13.65
N SER A 59 6.96 14.92 -12.64
CA SER A 59 8.21 15.06 -11.88
C SER A 59 9.45 14.80 -12.74
N TYR A 60 9.37 13.84 -13.67
CA TYR A 60 10.41 13.64 -14.68
C TYR A 60 10.56 14.84 -15.59
N TYR A 61 9.46 15.33 -16.14
CA TYR A 61 9.46 16.44 -17.09
C TYR A 61 9.98 17.76 -16.47
N LEU A 62 9.60 18.02 -15.22
CA LEU A 62 9.95 19.25 -14.51
C LEU A 62 11.27 19.15 -13.73
N GLU A 63 11.92 17.97 -13.75
CA GLU A 63 13.11 17.65 -12.96
C GLU A 63 13.02 17.99 -11.46
N ARG A 64 11.80 17.99 -10.93
CA ARG A 64 11.51 18.31 -9.53
C ARG A 64 10.46 17.36 -8.99
N ASP A 65 10.54 17.02 -7.71
CA ASP A 65 9.58 16.14 -7.08
C ASP A 65 8.23 16.85 -6.89
N VAL A 66 7.26 16.48 -7.73
CA VAL A 66 5.84 16.80 -7.57
C VAL A 66 5.01 15.55 -7.30
N THR A 67 5.65 14.42 -6.98
CA THR A 67 4.94 13.18 -6.64
C THR A 67 4.12 13.38 -5.38
N ILE A 68 2.96 12.72 -5.30
CA ILE A 68 2.15 12.76 -4.07
C ILE A 68 2.98 12.21 -2.91
N GLU A 69 3.67 11.09 -3.11
CA GLU A 69 4.44 10.39 -2.08
C GLU A 69 5.76 11.08 -1.66
N GLN A 70 6.17 12.17 -2.34
CA GLN A 70 7.42 12.91 -2.09
C GLN A 70 8.65 11.98 -2.11
N MET A 71 8.77 11.17 -3.17
CA MET A 71 9.76 10.10 -3.29
C MET A 71 11.01 10.54 -4.04
N HIS A 72 12.15 9.93 -3.68
CA HIS A 72 13.41 10.18 -4.37
C HIS A 72 13.36 9.73 -5.84
N LYS A 73 13.98 10.51 -6.75
CA LYS A 73 13.97 10.30 -8.22
C LYS A 73 14.33 8.89 -8.67
N VAL A 74 15.21 8.22 -7.94
CA VAL A 74 15.66 6.84 -8.22
C VAL A 74 14.51 5.82 -8.14
N VAL A 75 13.47 6.11 -7.36
CA VAL A 75 12.35 5.18 -7.10
C VAL A 75 11.19 5.39 -8.09
N TRP A 76 11.15 6.52 -8.79
CA TRP A 76 10.08 6.87 -9.72
C TRP A 76 9.79 5.83 -10.82
N PRO A 77 10.76 5.21 -11.51
CA PRO A 77 10.43 4.23 -12.56
C PRO A 77 9.76 3.00 -11.94
N LEU A 78 10.25 2.59 -10.78
CA LEU A 78 9.73 1.44 -10.05
C LEU A 78 8.29 1.70 -9.58
N LEU A 79 7.99 2.91 -9.07
CA LEU A 79 6.62 3.31 -8.70
C LEU A 79 5.70 3.37 -9.91
N LEU A 80 6.17 3.86 -11.05
CA LEU A 80 5.36 3.90 -12.27
C LEU A 80 4.94 2.50 -12.72
N VAL A 81 5.87 1.53 -12.67
CA VAL A 81 5.57 0.12 -12.96
C VAL A 81 4.59 -0.44 -11.92
N HIS A 82 4.81 -0.17 -10.64
CA HIS A 82 3.92 -0.60 -9.56
C HIS A 82 2.48 -0.13 -9.77
N HIS A 83 2.27 1.18 -9.96
CA HIS A 83 0.95 1.75 -10.17
C HIS A 83 0.32 1.24 -11.48
N GLY A 84 1.11 1.08 -12.54
CA GLY A 84 0.65 0.47 -13.80
C GLY A 84 0.18 -0.97 -13.62
N CYS A 85 0.91 -1.76 -12.82
CA CYS A 85 0.50 -3.12 -12.45
C CYS A 85 -0.79 -3.13 -11.62
N THR A 86 -0.95 -2.21 -10.66
CA THR A 86 -2.19 -2.07 -9.90
C THR A 86 -3.37 -1.75 -10.80
N ILE A 87 -3.23 -0.75 -11.69
CA ILE A 87 -4.25 -0.39 -12.68
C ILE A 87 -4.62 -1.61 -13.52
N PHE A 88 -3.63 -2.35 -14.02
CA PHE A 88 -3.89 -3.55 -14.82
C PHE A 88 -4.71 -4.59 -14.05
N LEU A 89 -4.35 -4.89 -12.80
CA LEU A 89 -5.08 -5.85 -11.97
C LEU A 89 -6.52 -5.39 -11.71
N CYS A 90 -6.74 -4.12 -11.35
CA CYS A 90 -8.08 -3.58 -11.14
C CYS A 90 -8.94 -3.61 -12.41
N VAL A 91 -8.37 -3.21 -13.56
CA VAL A 91 -9.06 -3.29 -14.85
C VAL A 91 -9.37 -4.74 -15.21
N LEU A 92 -8.44 -5.67 -14.99
CA LEU A 92 -8.67 -7.09 -15.21
C LEU A 92 -9.83 -7.60 -14.35
N SER A 93 -9.87 -7.25 -13.06
CA SER A 93 -10.95 -7.64 -12.15
C SER A 93 -12.32 -7.12 -12.64
N LEU A 94 -12.40 -5.85 -13.06
CA LEU A 94 -13.63 -5.29 -13.64
C LEU A 94 -14.02 -6.01 -14.95
N ARG A 95 -13.04 -6.30 -15.82
CA ARG A 95 -13.26 -6.96 -17.11
C ARG A 95 -13.70 -8.42 -16.99
N LEU A 96 -13.39 -9.09 -15.87
CA LEU A 96 -13.88 -10.43 -15.59
C LEU A 96 -15.40 -10.45 -15.31
N GLY A 97 -16.00 -9.32 -14.95
CA GLY A 97 -17.43 -9.22 -14.66
C GLY A 97 -17.85 -10.26 -13.62
N ASP A 98 -18.87 -11.05 -13.93
CA ASP A 98 -19.40 -12.08 -13.02
C ASP A 98 -18.45 -13.23 -12.75
N ALA A 99 -17.47 -13.45 -13.62
CA ALA A 99 -16.41 -14.42 -13.38
C ALA A 99 -15.33 -13.90 -12.42
N CYS A 100 -15.40 -12.65 -11.95
CA CYS A 100 -14.43 -12.12 -11.00
C CYS A 100 -14.63 -12.74 -9.61
N PRO A 101 -13.58 -13.25 -8.93
CA PRO A 101 -13.67 -13.73 -7.56
C PRO A 101 -13.65 -12.52 -6.60
N ARG A 102 -14.71 -11.70 -6.64
CA ARG A 102 -14.78 -10.38 -6.00
C ARG A 102 -14.51 -10.41 -4.50
N GLU A 103 -14.95 -11.46 -3.80
CA GLU A 103 -14.65 -11.64 -2.37
C GLU A 103 -13.13 -11.75 -2.13
N GLY A 104 -12.45 -12.60 -2.91
CA GLY A 104 -11.00 -12.75 -2.87
C GLY A 104 -10.26 -11.44 -3.21
N VAL A 105 -10.75 -10.70 -4.21
CA VAL A 105 -10.21 -9.38 -4.55
C VAL A 105 -10.44 -8.37 -3.42
N CYS A 106 -11.59 -8.36 -2.76
CA CYS A 106 -11.83 -7.49 -1.60
C CYS A 106 -10.91 -7.82 -0.43
N HIS A 107 -10.64 -9.10 -0.17
CA HIS A 107 -9.64 -9.51 0.82
C HIS A 107 -8.23 -9.07 0.43
N PHE A 108 -7.88 -9.09 -0.86
CA PHE A 108 -6.61 -8.59 -1.38
C PHE A 108 -6.45 -7.09 -1.11
N LEU A 109 -7.49 -6.29 -1.41
CA LEU A 109 -7.50 -4.85 -1.15
C LEU A 109 -7.42 -4.54 0.34
N PHE A 110 -8.19 -5.26 1.16
CA PHE A 110 -8.14 -5.11 2.61
C PHE A 110 -6.73 -5.37 3.16
N ALA A 111 -6.12 -6.47 2.72
CA ALA A 111 -4.79 -6.88 3.16
C ALA A 111 -3.69 -5.88 2.77
N LEU A 112 -3.66 -5.47 1.49
CA LEU A 112 -2.56 -4.69 0.94
C LEU A 112 -2.76 -3.19 1.08
N LEU A 113 -3.94 -2.71 0.72
CA LEU A 113 -4.26 -1.30 0.63
C LEU A 113 -4.81 -0.82 1.98
N GLY A 114 -5.97 -1.37 2.36
CA GLY A 114 -6.77 -0.90 3.49
C GLY A 114 -6.06 -0.97 4.84
N LEU A 115 -5.42 -2.10 5.15
CA LEU A 115 -4.75 -2.28 6.45
C LEU A 115 -3.27 -1.91 6.38
N THR A 116 -2.48 -2.66 5.62
CA THR A 116 -1.03 -2.56 5.71
C THR A 116 -0.47 -1.28 5.10
N SER A 117 -1.03 -0.78 4.00
CA SER A 117 -0.58 0.51 3.45
C SER A 117 -1.09 1.70 4.26
N THR A 118 -2.31 1.64 4.82
CA THR A 118 -2.77 2.64 5.79
C THR A 118 -1.83 2.73 7.01
N LEU A 119 -1.46 1.59 7.61
CA LEU A 119 -0.50 1.57 8.72
C LEU A 119 0.87 2.11 8.33
N HIS A 120 1.30 1.87 7.09
CA HIS A 120 2.53 2.45 6.56
C HIS A 120 2.45 3.99 6.53
N TYR A 121 1.39 4.54 5.94
CA TYR A 121 1.20 5.99 5.83
C TYR A 121 0.94 6.68 7.16
N LEU A 122 0.23 6.04 8.08
CA LEU A 122 0.15 6.49 9.47
C LEU A 122 1.53 6.54 10.12
N GLY A 123 2.39 5.57 9.85
CA GLY A 123 3.79 5.60 10.27
C GLY A 123 4.56 6.80 9.71
N GLN A 124 4.39 7.11 8.42
CA GLN A 124 4.98 8.30 7.82
C GLN A 124 4.44 9.58 8.47
N ILE A 125 3.14 9.69 8.74
CA ILE A 125 2.57 10.83 9.46
C ILE A 125 3.21 10.92 10.86
N LEU A 126 3.35 9.82 11.59
CA LEU A 126 3.98 9.83 12.92
C LEU A 126 5.48 10.19 12.86
N ASP A 127 6.18 9.85 11.78
CA ASP A 127 7.59 10.17 11.57
C ASP A 127 7.83 11.60 11.06
N PHE A 128 6.87 12.17 10.33
CA PHE A 128 6.95 13.48 9.69
C PHE A 128 5.93 14.50 10.23
N SER A 129 5.30 14.26 11.37
CA SER A 129 4.42 15.23 12.05
C SER A 129 5.14 15.89 13.23
N PRO A 130 4.57 16.96 13.83
CA PRO A 130 5.08 17.52 15.07
C PRO A 130 5.20 16.50 16.22
N LEU A 131 4.46 15.38 16.18
CA LEU A 131 4.62 14.29 17.15
C LEU A 131 6.00 13.61 17.05
N SER A 132 6.60 13.56 15.86
CA SER A 132 7.98 13.09 15.70
C SER A 132 8.98 14.02 16.37
N GLN A 133 8.65 15.32 16.42
CA GLN A 133 9.40 16.37 17.11
C GLN A 133 9.14 16.39 18.62
N ALA A 134 7.95 15.97 19.05
CA ALA A 134 7.57 15.81 20.46
C ALA A 134 8.21 14.58 21.14
N ASN A 135 9.15 13.91 20.46
CA ASN A 135 9.99 12.88 21.05
C ASN A 135 9.18 11.70 21.63
N THR A 136 8.21 11.16 20.88
CA THR A 136 7.34 10.06 21.33
C THR A 136 7.75 8.70 20.74
N PRO A 137 8.89 8.10 21.15
CA PRO A 137 9.39 6.88 20.52
C PRO A 137 8.49 5.67 20.77
N TYR A 138 7.75 5.62 21.89
CA TYR A 138 6.84 4.53 22.21
C TYR A 138 5.67 4.42 21.22
N VAL A 139 5.01 5.54 20.90
CA VAL A 139 3.88 5.58 19.95
C VAL A 139 4.34 5.17 18.55
N ARG A 140 5.49 5.68 18.12
CA ARG A 140 6.09 5.33 16.82
C ARG A 140 6.48 3.86 16.75
N MET A 141 7.10 3.34 17.82
CA MET A 141 7.45 1.92 17.93
C MET A 141 6.21 1.04 17.88
N ALA A 142 5.14 1.39 18.60
CA ALA A 142 3.89 0.64 18.59
C ALA A 142 3.29 0.57 17.16
N ASN A 143 3.20 1.69 16.46
CA ASN A 143 2.71 1.70 15.07
C ASN A 143 3.57 0.83 14.15
N HIS A 144 4.90 0.96 14.20
CA HIS A 144 5.77 0.15 13.35
C HIS A 144 5.73 -1.34 13.71
N LEU A 145 5.60 -1.71 14.98
CA LEU A 145 5.42 -3.11 15.38
C LEU A 145 4.11 -3.67 14.82
N VAL A 146 2.99 -2.94 14.96
CA VAL A 146 1.71 -3.33 14.38
C VAL A 146 1.82 -3.46 12.87
N ALA A 147 2.44 -2.49 12.19
CA ALA A 147 2.68 -2.54 10.75
C ALA A 147 3.51 -3.76 10.33
N VAL A 148 4.64 -4.05 11.00
CA VAL A 148 5.47 -5.24 10.72
C VAL A 148 4.65 -6.51 10.89
N LEU A 149 3.95 -6.67 12.01
CA LEU A 149 3.16 -7.87 12.28
C LEU A 149 2.04 -8.06 11.26
N SER A 150 1.32 -6.99 10.92
CA SER A 150 0.30 -7.02 9.87
C SER A 150 0.91 -7.33 8.50
N MET A 151 2.07 -6.78 8.14
CA MET A 151 2.73 -7.08 6.87
C MET A 151 3.25 -8.52 6.81
N ILE A 152 3.83 -9.07 7.88
CA ILE A 152 4.23 -10.49 7.93
C ILE A 152 3.01 -11.39 7.69
N TRP A 153 1.89 -11.09 8.34
CA TRP A 153 0.68 -11.87 8.14
C TRP A 153 0.12 -11.73 6.72
N PHE A 154 -0.24 -10.51 6.32
CA PHE A 154 -0.98 -10.26 5.09
C PHE A 154 -0.12 -10.29 3.82
N ARG A 155 1.14 -9.84 3.91
CA ARG A 155 2.04 -9.69 2.76
C ARG A 155 3.10 -10.78 2.64
N CYS A 156 3.23 -11.67 3.63
CA CYS A 156 4.04 -12.89 3.51
C CYS A 156 3.18 -14.16 3.60
N ILE A 157 2.55 -14.42 4.75
CA ILE A 157 1.91 -15.72 5.00
C ILE A 157 0.65 -15.87 4.14
N TYR A 158 -0.31 -14.95 4.31
CA TYR A 158 -1.58 -14.97 3.58
C TYR A 158 -1.40 -14.63 2.10
N TRP A 159 -0.33 -13.90 1.77
CA TRP A 159 0.04 -13.51 0.40
C TRP A 159 0.16 -14.70 -0.55
N PHE A 160 0.81 -15.79 -0.12
CA PHE A 160 0.96 -16.97 -0.99
C PHE A 160 -0.39 -17.60 -1.33
N LYS A 161 -1.31 -17.66 -0.37
CA LYS A 161 -2.66 -18.18 -0.58
C LYS A 161 -3.41 -17.35 -1.61
N ILE A 162 -3.46 -16.03 -1.42
CA ILE A 162 -4.21 -15.14 -2.32
C ILE A 162 -3.56 -15.04 -3.70
N ALA A 163 -2.23 -15.05 -3.78
CA ALA A 163 -1.52 -15.01 -5.05
C ALA A 163 -1.76 -16.29 -5.87
N TYR A 164 -1.71 -17.45 -5.22
CA TYR A 164 -2.02 -18.72 -5.86
C TYR A 164 -3.44 -18.72 -6.42
N PHE A 165 -4.44 -18.37 -5.62
CA PHE A 165 -5.84 -18.34 -6.08
C PHE A 165 -6.07 -17.33 -7.21
N ALA A 166 -5.43 -16.15 -7.17
CA ALA A 166 -5.55 -15.18 -8.24
C ALA A 166 -4.99 -15.72 -9.58
N VAL A 167 -3.85 -16.40 -9.55
CA VAL A 167 -3.22 -17.00 -10.74
C VAL A 167 -4.05 -18.16 -11.26
N GLU A 168 -4.43 -19.10 -10.40
CA GLU A 168 -5.24 -20.26 -10.76
C GLU A 168 -6.58 -19.84 -11.38
N HIS A 169 -7.30 -18.93 -10.72
CA HIS A 169 -8.58 -18.41 -11.19
C HIS A 169 -8.44 -17.72 -12.55
N THR A 170 -7.39 -16.91 -12.71
CA THR A 170 -7.11 -16.25 -14.00
C THR A 170 -6.78 -17.27 -15.10
N ALA A 171 -6.07 -18.35 -14.77
CA ALA A 171 -5.76 -19.41 -15.74
C ALA A 171 -7.04 -20.11 -16.23
N GLN A 172 -7.96 -20.42 -15.31
CA GLN A 172 -9.22 -21.08 -15.63
C GLN A 172 -10.15 -20.21 -16.49
N ILE A 173 -10.19 -18.89 -16.26
CA ILE A 173 -11.14 -18.00 -16.94
C ILE A 173 -10.56 -17.32 -18.18
N ARG A 174 -9.28 -16.95 -18.18
CA ARG A 174 -8.62 -16.12 -19.23
C ARG A 174 -7.43 -16.80 -19.89
N GLY A 175 -7.15 -18.05 -19.53
CA GLY A 175 -6.07 -18.86 -20.06
C GLY A 175 -4.69 -18.54 -19.47
N ASN A 176 -3.74 -19.41 -19.80
CA ASN A 176 -2.41 -19.45 -19.19
C ASN A 176 -1.59 -18.16 -19.43
N ALA A 177 -1.73 -17.50 -20.58
CA ALA A 177 -0.97 -16.28 -20.88
C ALA A 177 -1.30 -15.15 -19.90
N THR A 178 -2.59 -14.91 -19.64
CA THR A 178 -3.04 -13.90 -18.67
C THR A 178 -2.62 -14.28 -17.24
N ALA A 179 -2.70 -15.56 -16.90
CA ALA A 179 -2.28 -16.06 -15.59
C ALA A 179 -0.78 -15.86 -15.33
N VAL A 180 0.07 -16.11 -16.33
CA VAL A 180 1.51 -15.84 -16.25
C VAL A 180 1.77 -14.35 -16.03
N LEU A 181 1.07 -13.48 -16.75
CA LEU A 181 1.18 -12.03 -16.54
C LEU A 181 0.78 -11.63 -15.10
N VAL A 182 -0.34 -12.15 -14.59
CA VAL A 182 -0.75 -11.92 -13.19
C VAL A 182 0.31 -12.46 -12.21
N ALA A 183 0.88 -13.64 -12.45
CA ALA A 183 1.93 -14.20 -11.60
C ALA A 183 3.19 -13.32 -11.57
N LEU A 184 3.62 -12.79 -12.72
CA LEU A 184 4.75 -11.86 -12.80
C LEU A 184 4.48 -10.55 -12.04
N ILE A 185 3.27 -10.02 -12.17
CA ILE A 185 2.85 -8.83 -11.42
C ILE A 185 2.90 -9.11 -9.91
N LEU A 186 2.34 -10.23 -9.46
CA LEU A 186 2.34 -10.59 -8.03
C LEU A 186 3.75 -10.87 -7.50
N LEU A 187 4.65 -11.40 -8.34
CA LEU A 187 6.06 -11.54 -7.99
C LEU A 187 6.72 -10.16 -7.77
N LEU A 188 6.43 -9.19 -8.64
CA LEU A 188 6.89 -7.81 -8.45
C LEU A 188 6.36 -7.24 -7.12
N PHE A 189 5.07 -7.38 -6.82
CA PHE A 189 4.51 -6.95 -5.53
C PHE A 189 5.17 -7.64 -4.33
N THR A 190 5.60 -8.90 -4.48
CA THR A 190 6.32 -9.63 -3.42
C THR A 190 7.66 -8.95 -3.10
N VAL A 191 8.37 -8.44 -4.11
CA VAL A 191 9.61 -7.68 -3.90
C VAL A 191 9.34 -6.39 -3.14
N PHE A 192 8.30 -5.64 -3.53
CA PHE A 192 7.87 -4.44 -2.79
C PHE A 192 7.53 -4.76 -1.33
N ASN A 193 6.79 -5.84 -1.09
CA ASN A 193 6.40 -6.26 0.25
C ASN A 193 7.62 -6.51 1.15
N ALA A 194 8.67 -7.14 0.60
CA ALA A 194 9.91 -7.36 1.34
C ALA A 194 10.59 -6.04 1.75
N ASP A 195 10.59 -5.04 0.88
CA ASP A 195 11.23 -3.74 1.18
C ASP A 195 10.43 -2.92 2.20
N PHE A 196 9.09 -2.95 2.14
CA PHE A 196 8.24 -2.34 3.17
C PHE A 196 8.46 -2.97 4.55
N ILE A 197 8.59 -4.29 4.62
CA ILE A 197 8.88 -5.00 5.88
C ILE A 197 10.25 -4.60 6.42
N LYS A 198 11.29 -4.58 5.57
CA LYS A 198 12.64 -4.13 5.97
C LYS A 198 12.62 -2.70 6.49
N PHE A 199 11.88 -1.81 5.85
CA PHE A 199 11.72 -0.41 6.29
C PHE A 199 11.17 -0.36 7.72
N HIS A 200 10.05 -1.04 7.99
CA HIS A 200 9.43 -0.99 9.31
C HIS A 200 10.26 -1.71 10.38
N ILE A 201 10.96 -2.81 10.05
CA ILE A 201 11.92 -3.44 10.98
C ILE A 201 13.03 -2.45 11.36
N LYS A 202 13.58 -1.72 10.38
CA LYS A 202 14.62 -0.71 10.62
C LYS A 202 14.08 0.42 11.50
N ALA A 203 12.87 0.91 11.23
CA ALA A 203 12.22 1.96 12.00
C ALA A 203 11.96 1.54 13.46
N THR A 204 11.45 0.33 13.68
CA THR A 204 11.27 -0.27 15.02
C THR A 204 12.59 -0.34 15.79
N LYS A 205 13.67 -0.85 15.16
CA LYS A 205 15.00 -0.89 15.77
C LYS A 205 15.52 0.51 16.13
N GLY A 206 15.26 1.50 15.28
CA GLY A 206 15.60 2.90 15.53
C GLY A 206 14.89 3.47 16.75
N CYS A 207 13.57 3.23 16.87
CA CYS A 207 12.78 3.66 18.02
C CYS A 207 13.25 2.98 19.32
N TRP A 208 13.52 1.67 19.27
CA TRP A 208 14.02 0.92 20.43
C TRP A 208 15.34 1.47 20.96
N LYS A 209 16.33 1.71 20.08
CA LYS A 209 17.61 2.30 20.47
C LYS A 209 17.43 3.65 21.18
N LYS A 210 16.49 4.47 20.70
CA LYS A 210 16.20 5.77 21.30
C LYS A 210 15.61 5.64 22.70
N ILE A 211 14.64 4.73 22.89
CA ILE A 211 14.05 4.44 24.20
C ILE A 211 15.15 4.05 25.21
N VAL A 212 16.02 3.11 24.84
CA VAL A 212 17.11 2.66 25.72
C VAL A 212 18.06 3.80 26.09
N LEU A 213 18.35 4.71 25.16
CA LEU A 213 19.20 5.88 25.42
C LEU A 213 18.53 6.90 26.35
N GLU A 214 17.22 7.11 26.22
CA GLU A 214 16.45 8.00 27.09
C GLU A 214 16.36 7.43 28.51
N THR A 215 16.00 6.16 28.67
CA THR A 215 15.95 5.49 29.98
C THR A 215 17.30 5.51 30.71
N LYS A 216 18.41 5.39 29.98
CA LYS A 216 19.76 5.46 30.57
C LYS A 216 20.17 6.86 31.04
N LYS A 217 19.57 7.93 30.50
CA LYS A 217 19.85 9.31 30.94
C LYS A 217 19.11 9.67 32.23
N ASP A 218 18.00 8.98 32.49
CA ASP A 218 17.15 9.20 33.66
C ASP A 218 17.59 8.37 34.89
N MET A 219 18.61 7.50 34.72
CA MET A 219 19.26 6.70 35.76
C MET A 219 20.57 7.34 36.21
#